data_AF-A0A7Y2C556-F1
#
_entry.id   AF-A0A7Y2C556-F1
#
_cell.length_a   1.000
_cell.length_b   1.000
_cell.length_c   1.000
_cell.angle_alpha   90.00
_cell.angle_beta   90.00
_cell.angle_gamma   90.00
#
_symmetry.space_group_name_H-M   'P 1'
#
loop_
_entity.id
_entity.type
_entity.pdbx_description
1 polymer ?
#
loop_
_entity_poly.entity_id
_entity_poly.type
_entity_poly.pdbx_seq_one_letter_code
_entity_poly.pdbx_strand_id
1 'polypeptide(L)'
;MDILEKIIAEKKSEVERRKGLYPSRLLEESIYFNTPVVSLSKYLKRPDRLGVIAEFKRQSPSAGTINAHAKVESTSIGYMQGGASALSILTDKTFFGGMNGDLT
;
A
#
# COMPACT_ATOMS: atom_id res chain seq x y z
N MET A 1 -0.09 -2.54 -26.13
CA MET A 1 -0.39 -2.87 -24.74
C MET A 1 0.17 -1.77 -23.86
N ASP A 2 -0.70 -0.99 -23.21
CA ASP A 2 -0.27 0.10 -22.33
C ASP A 2 0.30 -0.44 -20.99
N ILE A 3 0.84 0.46 -20.16
CA ILE A 3 1.44 0.06 -18.88
C ILE A 3 0.39 -0.50 -17.90
N LEU A 4 -0.84 0.00 -17.94
CA LEU A 4 -1.91 -0.44 -17.06
C LEU A 4 -2.36 -1.86 -17.42
N GLU A 5 -2.47 -2.18 -18.70
CA GLU A 5 -2.78 -3.53 -19.19
C GLU A 5 -1.72 -4.55 -18.75
N LYS A 6 -0.44 -4.17 -18.76
CA LYS A 6 0.66 -5.00 -18.22
C LYS A 6 0.52 -5.23 -16.72
N ILE A 7 0.23 -4.18 -15.96
CA ILE A 7 0.02 -4.27 -14.51
C ILE A 7 -1.17 -5.18 -14.19
N ILE A 8 -2.28 -5.03 -14.91
CA ILE A 8 -3.49 -5.83 -14.72
C ILE A 8 -3.23 -7.30 -15.04
N ALA A 9 -2.55 -7.59 -16.16
CA ALA A 9 -2.23 -8.96 -16.57
C ALA A 9 -1.39 -9.67 -15.49
N GLU A 10 -0.32 -9.02 -15.02
CA GLU A 10 0.53 -9.55 -13.95
C GLU A 10 -0.27 -9.73 -12.65
N LYS A 11 -1.11 -8.76 -12.28
CA LYS A 11 -1.90 -8.84 -11.03
C LYS A 11 -2.88 -10.01 -11.05
N LYS A 12 -3.49 -10.31 -12.20
CA LYS A 12 -4.38 -11.48 -12.34
C LYS A 12 -3.62 -12.78 -12.08
N SER A 13 -2.47 -12.97 -12.72
CA SER A 13 -1.61 -14.13 -12.49
C SER A 13 -1.12 -14.23 -11.05
N GLU A 14 -0.76 -13.10 -10.43
CA GLU A 14 -0.36 -13.05 -9.03
C GLU A 14 -1.49 -13.45 -8.08
N VAL A 15 -2.70 -12.93 -8.29
CA VAL A 15 -3.88 -13.25 -7.46
C VAL A 15 -4.23 -14.73 -7.57
N GLU A 16 -4.24 -15.31 -8.78
CA GLU A 16 -4.54 -16.73 -8.95
C GLU A 16 -3.49 -17.62 -8.27
N ARG A 17 -2.20 -17.29 -8.40
CA ARG A 17 -1.13 -17.99 -7.66
C ARG A 17 -1.31 -17.88 -6.15
N ARG A 18 -1.62 -16.68 -5.63
CA ARG A 18 -1.79 -16.46 -4.18
C ARG A 18 -3.01 -17.18 -3.62
N LYS A 19 -4.14 -17.20 -4.34
CA LYS A 19 -5.34 -17.97 -3.96
C LYS A 19 -5.06 -19.46 -3.83
N GLY A 20 -4.23 -20.02 -4.72
CA GLY A 20 -3.82 -21.43 -4.65
C GLY A 20 -2.98 -21.77 -3.43
N LEU A 21 -2.22 -20.81 -2.89
CA LEU A 21 -1.39 -20.98 -1.69
C LEU A 21 -2.14 -20.65 -0.39
N TYR A 22 -2.97 -19.60 -0.42
CA TYR A 22 -3.72 -19.07 0.72
C TYR A 22 -5.16 -18.79 0.30
N PRO A 23 -6.08 -19.75 0.49
CA PRO A 23 -7.51 -19.55 0.27
C PRO A 23 -8.07 -18.43 1.15
N SER A 24 -9.14 -17.76 0.69
CA SER A 24 -9.76 -16.65 1.42
C SER A 24 -10.16 -17.02 2.85
N ARG A 25 -10.60 -18.25 3.07
CA ARG A 25 -10.94 -18.76 4.41
C ARG A 25 -9.79 -18.66 5.40
N LEU A 26 -8.55 -18.93 4.97
CA LEU A 26 -7.37 -18.77 5.83
C LEU A 26 -7.07 -17.28 6.10
N LEU A 27 -7.42 -16.38 5.18
CA LEU A 27 -7.30 -14.94 5.41
C LEU A 27 -8.30 -14.46 6.46
N GLU A 28 -9.51 -15.02 6.49
CA GLU A 28 -10.54 -14.75 7.50
C GLU A 28 -10.12 -15.20 8.91
N GLU A 29 -9.28 -16.24 9.00
CA GLU A 29 -8.70 -16.74 10.25
C GLU A 29 -7.46 -15.94 10.71
N SER A 30 -6.97 -15.01 9.90
CA SER A 30 -5.78 -14.23 10.24
C SER A 30 -6.04 -13.26 11.40
N ILE A 31 -4.98 -12.92 12.13
CA ILE A 31 -5.03 -11.92 13.22
C ILE A 31 -5.52 -10.55 12.74
N TYR A 32 -5.42 -10.27 11.43
CA TYR A 32 -5.79 -8.98 10.85
C TYR A 32 -7.28 -8.87 10.55
N PHE A 33 -8.00 -9.98 10.35
CA PHE A 33 -9.37 -9.96 9.83
C PHE A 33 -10.35 -9.25 10.76
N ASN A 34 -10.20 -9.46 12.07
CA ASN A 34 -11.05 -8.86 13.09
C ASN A 34 -10.45 -7.59 13.72
N THR A 35 -9.34 -7.08 13.19
CA THR A 35 -8.68 -5.89 13.74
C THR A 35 -9.57 -4.67 13.55
N PRO A 36 -9.79 -3.84 14.59
CA PRO A 36 -10.53 -2.59 14.45
C PRO A 36 -9.94 -1.71 13.36
N VAL A 37 -10.79 -1.25 12.45
CA VAL A 37 -10.37 -0.40 11.34
C VAL A 37 -10.47 1.08 11.68
N VAL A 38 -9.53 1.86 11.14
CA VAL A 38 -9.55 3.32 11.23
C VAL A 38 -10.23 3.87 9.96
N SER A 39 -11.22 4.74 10.12
CA SER A 39 -11.93 5.33 8.99
C SER A 39 -11.08 6.40 8.28
N LEU A 40 -10.52 6.06 7.11
CA LEU A 40 -9.79 6.99 6.25
C LEU A 40 -10.59 8.28 5.99
N SER A 41 -11.85 8.13 5.59
CA SER A 41 -12.76 9.25 5.28
C SER A 41 -12.95 10.19 6.47
N LYS A 42 -13.07 9.65 7.70
CA LYS A 42 -13.17 10.46 8.91
C LYS A 42 -11.94 11.33 9.11
N TYR A 43 -10.73 10.78 8.93
CA TYR A 43 -9.48 11.53 9.11
C TYR A 43 -9.24 12.58 8.03
N LEU A 44 -9.65 12.31 6.80
CA LEU A 44 -9.54 13.28 5.70
C LEU A 44 -10.47 14.48 5.86
N LYS A 45 -11.65 14.29 6.48
CA LYS A 45 -12.65 15.34 6.69
C LYS A 45 -12.51 16.10 8.01
N ARG A 46 -11.43 15.84 8.76
CA ARG A 46 -11.18 16.52 10.04
C ARG A 46 -10.92 18.01 9.80
N PRO A 47 -11.63 18.92 10.49
CA PRO A 47 -11.44 20.36 10.31
C PRO A 47 -10.07 20.85 10.81
N ASP A 48 -9.42 20.11 11.71
CA ASP A 48 -8.10 20.39 12.24
C ASP A 48 -6.95 19.83 11.39
N ARG A 49 -7.23 19.29 10.20
CA ARG A 49 -6.28 18.64 9.30
C ARG A 49 -6.43 19.18 7.88
N LEU A 50 -5.37 19.08 7.08
CA LEU A 50 -5.38 19.48 5.66
C LEU A 50 -5.94 18.41 4.72
N GLY A 51 -6.23 17.20 5.20
CA GLY A 51 -6.75 16.11 4.37
C GLY A 51 -5.70 15.48 3.43
N VAL A 52 -4.41 15.59 3.74
CA VAL A 52 -3.31 15.04 2.91
C VAL A 52 -3.18 13.53 3.09
N ILE A 53 -3.15 12.79 1.98
CA ILE A 53 -2.71 11.38 1.93
C ILE A 53 -1.25 11.37 1.49
N ALA A 54 -0.34 10.97 2.37
CA ALA A 54 1.07 10.83 2.04
C ALA A 54 1.36 9.42 1.53
N GLU A 55 2.01 9.32 0.37
CA GLU A 55 2.28 8.03 -0.28
C GLU A 55 3.74 7.61 -0.10
N PHE A 56 3.95 6.40 0.42
CA PHE A 56 5.23 5.72 0.44
C PHE A 56 5.40 4.89 -0.84
N LYS A 57 6.35 5.29 -1.70
CA LYS A 57 6.61 4.66 -3.00
C LYS A 57 8.11 4.63 -3.30
N ARG A 58 8.67 3.43 -3.56
CA ARG A 58 10.11 3.26 -3.85
C ARG A 58 10.44 3.47 -5.33
N GLN A 59 9.53 3.09 -6.23
CA GLN A 59 9.70 3.27 -7.67
C GLN A 59 8.34 3.45 -8.37
N SER A 60 8.35 3.88 -9.62
CA SER A 60 7.18 3.84 -10.49
C SER A 60 7.60 3.52 -11.94
N PRO A 61 6.67 3.00 -12.77
CA PRO A 61 6.96 2.76 -14.18
C PRO A 61 7.37 4.03 -14.96
N SER A 62 6.87 5.20 -14.55
CA SER A 62 7.12 6.46 -15.25
C SER A 62 8.40 7.18 -14.79
N ALA A 63 8.75 7.08 -13.50
CA ALA A 63 9.87 7.80 -12.92
C ALA A 63 11.08 6.90 -12.60
N GLY A 64 10.95 5.58 -12.80
CA GLY A 64 11.97 4.62 -12.39
C GLY A 64 12.11 4.56 -10.86
N THR A 65 13.34 4.41 -10.38
CA THR A 65 13.62 4.39 -8.94
C THR A 65 13.50 5.80 -8.35
N ILE A 66 12.65 5.95 -7.33
CA ILE A 66 12.49 7.20 -6.56
C ILE A 66 13.44 7.16 -5.37
N ASN A 67 13.33 6.12 -4.54
CA ASN A 67 14.23 5.86 -3.43
C ASN A 67 14.18 4.37 -3.04
N ALA A 68 15.13 3.59 -3.57
CA ALA A 68 15.21 2.15 -3.32
C ALA A 68 15.53 1.79 -1.85
N HIS A 69 16.16 2.71 -1.11
CA HIS A 69 16.59 2.48 0.27
C HIS A 69 15.63 3.07 1.30
N ALA A 70 14.49 3.61 0.87
CA ALA A 70 13.49 4.17 1.76
C ALA A 70 12.95 3.08 2.69
N LYS A 71 12.99 3.37 4.00
CA LYS A 71 12.42 2.52 5.06
C LYS A 71 11.01 3.00 5.35
N VAL A 72 10.04 2.10 5.18
CA VAL A 72 8.62 2.41 5.33
C VAL A 72 8.30 2.99 6.70
N GLU A 73 8.89 2.44 7.76
CA GLU A 73 8.68 2.87 9.15
C GLU A 73 9.09 4.33 9.35
N SER A 74 10.37 4.66 9.13
CA SER A 74 10.86 6.02 9.36
C SER A 74 10.20 7.05 8.45
N THR A 75 9.91 6.69 7.20
CA THR A 75 9.28 7.60 6.25
C THR A 75 7.82 7.87 6.61
N SER A 76 7.07 6.83 6.98
CA SER A 76 5.66 6.95 7.39
C SER A 76 5.52 7.73 8.70
N ILE A 77 6.42 7.51 9.68
CA ILE A 77 6.47 8.33 10.90
C ILE A 77 6.71 9.80 10.55
N GLY A 78 7.66 10.08 9.66
CA GLY A 78 7.92 11.44 9.18
C GLY A 78 6.69 12.10 8.53
N TYR A 79 5.93 11.36 7.72
CA TYR A 79 4.68 11.85 7.15
C TYR A 79 3.64 12.18 8.22
N MET A 80 3.46 11.32 9.22
CA MET A 80 2.52 11.56 10.32
C MET A 80 2.92 12.79 11.15
N GLN A 81 4.22 12.94 11.45
CA GLN A 81 4.76 14.12 12.14
C GLN A 81 4.61 15.40 11.30
N GLY A 82 4.71 15.29 9.98
CA GLY A 82 4.45 16.37 9.02
C GLY A 82 2.97 16.72 8.85
N GLY A 83 2.05 16.05 9.56
CA GLY A 83 0.62 16.38 9.55
C GLY A 83 -0.20 15.63 8.49
N ALA A 84 0.35 14.56 7.89
CA ALA A 84 -0.43 13.69 7.00
C ALA A 84 -1.69 13.20 7.73
N SER A 85 -2.82 13.22 7.01
CA SER A 85 -4.11 12.74 7.51
C SER A 85 -4.24 11.24 7.31
N ALA A 86 -3.52 10.69 6.33
CA ALA A 86 -3.47 9.27 6.04
C ALA A 86 -2.20 8.89 5.29
N LEU A 87 -1.95 7.57 5.24
CA LEU A 87 -0.86 6.96 4.52
C LEU A 87 -1.39 6.12 3.36
N SER A 88 -0.72 6.17 2.22
CA SER A 88 -0.84 5.22 1.11
C SER A 88 0.48 4.46 1.01
N ILE A 89 0.46 3.13 1.17
CA ILE A 89 1.67 2.31 1.11
C ILE A 89 1.54 1.36 -0.08
N LEU A 90 2.42 1.51 -1.07
CA LEU A 90 2.41 0.63 -2.25
C LEU A 90 2.92 -0.75 -1.85
N THR A 91 2.13 -1.79 -2.13
CA THR A 91 2.47 -3.20 -1.85
C THR A 91 2.80 -4.00 -3.11
N ASP A 92 2.68 -3.37 -4.29
CA ASP A 92 3.03 -3.99 -5.57
C ASP A 92 4.56 -4.04 -5.74
N LYS A 93 5.08 -5.27 -5.89
CA LYS A 93 6.51 -5.51 -6.02
C LYS A 93 7.05 -5.19 -7.40
N THR A 94 6.39 -5.70 -8.43
CA THR A 94 6.90 -5.71 -9.81
C THR A 94 7.05 -4.32 -10.39
N PHE A 95 6.07 -3.44 -10.17
CA PHE A 95 6.00 -2.13 -10.81
C PHE A 95 6.32 -0.99 -9.84
N PHE A 96 6.10 -1.18 -8.53
CA PHE A 96 6.26 -0.11 -7.53
C PHE A 96 7.29 -0.39 -6.43
N GLY A 97 7.93 -1.56 -6.43
CA GLY A 97 8.99 -1.90 -5.46
C GLY A 97 8.50 -2.00 -4.02
N GLY A 98 7.21 -2.24 -3.84
CA GLY A 98 6.57 -2.48 -2.56
C GLY A 98 6.54 -3.96 -2.19
N MET A 99 6.08 -4.25 -0.99
CA MET A 99 5.75 -5.62 -0.56
C MET A 99 4.66 -5.59 0.51
N ASN A 100 3.95 -6.72 0.70
CA ASN A 100 2.93 -6.81 1.75
C ASN A 100 3.48 -6.47 3.15
N GLY A 101 4.72 -6.90 3.44
CA GLY A 101 5.42 -6.61 4.70
C GLY A 101 5.73 -5.14 4.95
N ASP A 102 5.49 -4.25 3.98
CA ASP A 102 5.53 -2.81 4.22
C ASP A 102 4.27 -2.31 4.98
N LEU A 103 3.20 -3.11 5.03
CA LEU A 103 1.90 -2.74 5.62
C LEU A 103 1.48 -3.64 6.81
N THR A 104 2.08 -4.82 6.97
CA THR A 104 1.71 -5.85 7.96
C THR A 104 2.81 -6.10 8.95
#